data_AF-A0A800JFC5-F1
#
_entry.id   AF-A0A800JFC5-F1
#
_cell.length_a   1.000
_cell.length_b   1.000
_cell.length_c   1.000
_cell.angle_alpha   90.00
_cell.angle_beta   90.00
_cell.angle_gamma   90.00
#
_symmetry.space_group_name_H-M   'P 1'
#
loop_
_entity.id
_entity.type
_entity.pdbx_description
1 polymer ?
#
loop_
_entity_poly.entity_id
_entity_poly.type
_entity_poly.pdbx_seq_one_letter_code
_entity_poly.pdbx_strand_id
1 'polypeptide(L)'
;MLLLVPLGAALVAWPLPGRGLNIMRAITLGLLVLAMAQPTMRLPDRHGVLVVVADRSASMPARAREDQLEAIKQLHGGMDSGDRLAVVSFGRETSIELAPGADRLDEFTGKIDGQHSRLAHALGRALALIPPGKGGRILVLSDGHWTGRDPATVAARAAGGGIAIDHRWMSRTRSEDLAISSLQAPGAVLPGQAFMISGWVNSPRAQEIAYELRR
;
A
#
# COMPACT_ATOMS: atom_id res chain seq x y z
N MET A 1 -15.42 35.17 -15.21
CA MET A 1 -15.34 36.53 -14.62
C MET A 1 -15.65 37.65 -15.63
N LEU A 2 -15.35 37.53 -16.93
CA LEU A 2 -15.68 38.57 -17.94
C LEU A 2 -17.17 38.73 -18.31
N LEU A 3 -18.06 37.81 -17.92
CA LEU A 3 -19.48 37.82 -18.30
C LEU A 3 -20.39 38.66 -17.37
N LEU A 4 -19.90 39.12 -16.22
CA LEU A 4 -20.68 39.90 -15.24
C LEU A 4 -20.89 41.36 -15.67
N VAL A 5 -19.94 41.92 -16.43
CA VAL A 5 -19.92 43.34 -16.84
C VAL A 5 -21.04 43.70 -17.84
N PRO A 6 -21.30 42.94 -18.93
CA PRO A 6 -22.40 43.26 -19.85
C PRO A 6 -23.78 43.04 -19.20
N LEU A 7 -23.88 42.13 -18.23
CA LEU A 7 -25.13 41.81 -17.53
C LEU A 7 -25.59 42.94 -16.60
N GLY A 8 -24.65 43.52 -15.85
CA GLY A 8 -24.90 44.70 -15.03
C GLY A 8 -25.26 45.92 -15.87
N ALA A 9 -24.57 46.11 -17.00
CA ALA A 9 -24.85 47.21 -17.93
C ALA A 9 -26.25 47.12 -18.55
N ALA A 10 -26.72 45.92 -18.92
CA ALA A 10 -28.06 45.71 -19.48
C ALA A 10 -29.20 45.90 -18.47
N LEU A 11 -28.92 45.74 -17.16
CA LEU A 11 -29.87 46.01 -16.07
C LEU A 11 -30.01 47.52 -15.78
N VAL A 12 -28.92 48.29 -15.92
CA VAL A 12 -28.91 49.75 -15.69
C VAL A 12 -29.40 50.51 -16.93
N ALA A 13 -29.12 50.02 -18.14
CA ALA A 13 -29.50 50.69 -19.38
C ALA A 13 -30.99 50.63 -19.73
N TRP A 14 -31.78 49.73 -19.11
CA TRP A 14 -33.21 49.60 -19.37
C TRP A 14 -34.01 49.28 -18.09
N PRO A 15 -34.34 50.29 -17.27
CA PRO A 15 -35.15 50.09 -16.08
C PRO A 15 -36.59 49.80 -16.50
N LEU A 16 -37.10 48.62 -16.13
CA LEU A 16 -38.52 48.30 -16.28
C LEU A 16 -39.34 49.06 -15.22
N PRO A 17 -40.58 49.45 -15.51
CA PRO A 17 -41.35 50.39 -14.68
C PRO A 17 -41.77 49.86 -13.29
N GLY A 18 -41.62 48.56 -13.02
CA GLY A 18 -42.00 47.94 -11.74
C GLY A 18 -40.80 47.40 -10.95
N ARG A 19 -40.71 47.76 -9.65
CA ARG A 19 -39.68 47.23 -8.72
C ARG A 19 -39.66 45.70 -8.66
N GLY A 20 -40.83 45.06 -8.66
CA GLY A 20 -40.94 43.60 -8.68
C GLY A 20 -40.39 42.94 -9.95
N LEU A 21 -40.56 43.59 -11.11
CA LEU A 21 -40.08 43.09 -12.39
C LEU A 21 -38.54 43.14 -12.48
N ASN A 22 -37.92 44.19 -11.94
CA ASN A 22 -36.46 44.28 -11.83
C ASN A 22 -35.88 43.25 -10.85
N ILE A 23 -36.58 42.97 -9.74
CA ILE A 23 -36.18 41.90 -8.80
C ILE A 23 -36.25 40.53 -9.48
N MET A 24 -37.36 40.21 -10.16
CA MET A 24 -37.47 38.97 -10.94
C MET A 24 -36.39 38.87 -12.02
N ARG A 25 -36.10 39.96 -12.73
CA ARG A 25 -35.06 39.98 -13.76
C ARG A 25 -33.67 39.73 -13.17
N ALA A 26 -33.36 40.34 -12.02
CA ALA A 26 -32.10 40.10 -11.32
C ALA A 26 -31.97 38.65 -10.85
N ILE A 27 -33.06 38.06 -10.34
CA ILE A 27 -33.11 36.64 -9.95
C ILE A 27 -32.88 35.73 -11.17
N THR A 28 -33.60 35.96 -12.27
CA THR A 28 -33.46 35.17 -13.51
C THR A 28 -32.06 35.27 -14.10
N LEU A 29 -31.47 36.46 -14.14
CA LEU A 29 -30.09 36.67 -14.60
C LEU A 29 -29.08 36.01 -13.66
N GLY A 30 -29.31 36.07 -12.34
CA GLY A 30 -28.49 35.38 -11.35
C GLY A 30 -28.53 33.85 -11.54
N LEU A 31 -29.71 33.28 -11.75
CA LEU A 31 -29.89 31.86 -12.06
C LEU A 31 -29.22 31.46 -13.38
N LEU A 32 -29.31 32.31 -14.43
CA LEU A 32 -28.66 32.06 -15.72
C LEU A 32 -27.13 32.06 -15.59
N VAL A 33 -26.58 33.01 -14.84
CA VAL A 33 -25.13 33.07 -14.55
C VAL A 33 -24.71 31.85 -13.73
N LEU A 34 -25.49 31.44 -12.73
CA LEU A 34 -25.19 30.28 -11.91
C LEU A 34 -25.25 28.98 -12.73
N ALA A 35 -26.23 28.85 -13.63
CA ALA A 35 -26.34 27.72 -14.56
C ALA A 35 -25.17 27.66 -15.54
N MET A 36 -24.72 28.82 -16.05
CA MET A 36 -23.53 28.93 -16.93
C MET A 36 -22.22 28.71 -16.18
N ALA A 37 -22.15 29.10 -14.91
CA ALA A 37 -20.95 28.96 -14.09
C ALA A 37 -20.67 27.50 -13.70
N GLN A 38 -21.66 26.59 -13.88
CA GLN A 38 -21.58 25.17 -13.53
C GLN A 38 -20.78 24.96 -12.24
N PRO A 39 -21.24 25.49 -11.10
CA PRO A 39 -20.48 25.41 -9.86
C PRO A 39 -20.24 23.95 -9.49
N THR A 40 -19.02 23.47 -9.74
CA THR A 40 -18.61 22.12 -9.35
C THR A 40 -18.14 22.18 -7.91
N MET A 41 -19.05 21.90 -6.97
CA MET A 41 -18.63 21.57 -5.61
C MET A 41 -18.06 20.16 -5.61
N ARG A 42 -16.73 20.06 -5.50
CA ARG A 42 -16.07 18.79 -5.18
C ARG A 42 -16.32 18.50 -3.71
N LEU A 43 -17.35 17.71 -3.42
CA LEU A 43 -17.49 17.13 -2.09
C LEU A 43 -16.26 16.24 -1.82
N PRO A 44 -15.65 16.30 -0.63
CA PRO A 44 -14.60 15.38 -0.26
C PRO A 44 -15.16 13.97 -0.27
N ASP A 45 -14.78 13.21 -1.29
CA ASP A 45 -15.15 11.81 -1.43
C ASP A 45 -14.43 11.06 -0.31
N ARG A 46 -15.19 10.64 0.72
CA ARG A 46 -14.66 9.90 1.87
C ARG A 46 -14.34 8.45 1.51
N HIS A 47 -14.76 8.01 0.34
CA HIS A 47 -14.61 6.65 -0.15
C HIS A 47 -13.28 6.48 -0.88
N GLY A 48 -12.43 5.61 -0.34
CA GLY A 48 -11.07 5.41 -0.82
C GLY A 48 -10.83 4.02 -1.41
N VAL A 49 -9.69 3.86 -2.07
CA VAL A 49 -9.14 2.53 -2.39
C VAL A 49 -8.03 2.22 -1.40
N LEU A 50 -8.20 1.17 -0.59
CA LEU A 50 -7.17 0.62 0.27
C LEU A 50 -6.50 -0.55 -0.46
N VAL A 51 -5.19 -0.44 -0.69
CA VAL A 51 -4.41 -1.53 -1.28
C VAL A 51 -3.49 -2.13 -0.23
N VAL A 52 -3.75 -3.37 0.16
CA VAL A 52 -2.91 -4.13 1.08
C VAL A 52 -1.85 -4.88 0.29
N VAL A 53 -0.59 -4.68 0.64
CA VAL A 53 0.57 -5.28 0.00
C VAL A 53 1.20 -6.27 0.98
N ALA A 54 1.00 -7.56 0.75
CA ALA A 54 1.38 -8.65 1.65
C ALA A 54 2.68 -9.34 1.21
N ASP A 55 3.68 -9.34 2.08
CA ASP A 55 4.96 -10.01 1.85
C ASP A 55 4.83 -11.53 2.05
N ARG A 56 5.27 -12.31 1.07
CA ARG A 56 5.29 -13.78 1.08
C ARG A 56 6.70 -14.35 0.88
N SER A 57 7.72 -13.56 1.22
CA SER A 57 9.10 -14.02 1.21
C SER A 57 9.38 -15.11 2.25
N ALA A 58 10.44 -15.88 2.02
CA ALA A 58 10.88 -16.95 2.92
C ALA A 58 11.34 -16.41 4.29
N SER A 59 11.53 -15.10 4.42
CA SER A 59 11.87 -14.46 5.69
C SER A 59 10.66 -14.27 6.61
N MET A 60 9.43 -14.46 6.13
CA MET A 60 8.21 -14.29 6.92
C MET A 60 7.93 -15.47 7.88
N PRO A 61 7.24 -15.22 9.02
CA PRO A 61 6.80 -16.26 9.95
C PRO A 61 5.94 -17.35 9.30
N ALA A 62 5.99 -18.58 9.83
CA ALA A 62 5.13 -19.68 9.37
C ALA A 62 3.63 -19.36 9.46
N ARG A 63 3.21 -18.59 10.48
CA ARG A 63 1.82 -18.10 10.67
C ARG A 63 1.51 -16.77 9.98
N ALA A 64 2.48 -16.15 9.29
CA ALA A 64 2.28 -14.83 8.69
C ALA A 64 1.13 -14.81 7.67
N ARG A 65 0.92 -15.92 6.95
CA ARG A 65 -0.20 -16.05 6.00
C ARG A 65 -1.56 -15.94 6.70
N GLU A 66 -1.70 -16.61 7.83
CA GLU A 66 -2.95 -16.62 8.63
C GLU A 66 -3.18 -15.23 9.25
N ASP A 67 -2.15 -14.65 9.84
CA ASP A 67 -2.20 -13.30 10.44
C ASP A 67 -2.52 -12.21 9.41
N GLN A 68 -1.93 -12.30 8.21
CA GLN A 68 -2.21 -11.39 7.09
C GLN A 68 -3.66 -11.54 6.62
N LEU A 69 -4.14 -12.77 6.47
CA LEU A 69 -5.51 -13.04 6.03
C LEU A 69 -6.53 -12.55 7.06
N GLU A 70 -6.25 -12.74 8.36
CA GLU A 70 -7.08 -12.23 9.44
C GLU A 70 -7.09 -10.70 9.45
N ALA A 71 -5.93 -10.06 9.31
CA ALA A 71 -5.85 -8.60 9.20
C ALA A 71 -6.62 -8.07 7.99
N ILE A 72 -6.55 -8.74 6.84
CA ILE A 72 -7.32 -8.38 5.63
C ILE A 72 -8.82 -8.52 5.90
N LYS A 73 -9.27 -9.58 6.58
CA LYS A 73 -10.68 -9.79 6.93
C LYS A 73 -11.20 -8.74 7.92
N GLN A 74 -10.40 -8.39 8.92
CA GLN A 74 -10.72 -7.32 9.88
C GLN A 74 -10.83 -5.96 9.18
N LEU A 75 -9.90 -5.66 8.27
CA LEU A 75 -9.94 -4.44 7.47
C LEU A 75 -11.18 -4.39 6.60
N HIS A 76 -11.50 -5.48 5.89
CA HIS A 76 -12.68 -5.55 5.04
C HIS A 76 -13.99 -5.37 5.84
N GLY A 77 -14.10 -5.96 7.03
CA GLY A 77 -15.29 -5.83 7.88
C GLY A 77 -15.48 -4.43 8.50
N GLY A 78 -14.42 -3.61 8.58
CA GLY A 78 -14.48 -2.24 9.08
C GLY A 78 -14.64 -1.16 8.01
N MET A 79 -14.70 -1.54 6.73
CA MET A 79 -14.81 -0.61 5.60
C MET A 79 -16.27 -0.22 5.34
N ASP A 80 -16.49 1.05 4.95
CA ASP A 80 -17.82 1.52 4.54
C ASP A 80 -18.19 0.97 3.16
N SER A 81 -19.49 0.93 2.84
CA SER A 81 -20.03 0.31 1.61
C SER A 81 -19.55 0.92 0.29
N GLY A 82 -18.87 2.07 0.31
CA GLY A 82 -18.24 2.68 -0.87
C GLY A 82 -16.72 2.50 -0.95
N ASP A 83 -16.08 1.98 0.09
CA ASP A 83 -14.63 1.74 0.10
C ASP A 83 -14.29 0.48 -0.68
N ARG A 84 -13.14 0.50 -1.36
CA ARG A 84 -12.67 -0.65 -2.15
C ARG A 84 -11.36 -1.18 -1.62
N LEU A 85 -11.35 -2.48 -1.32
CA LEU A 85 -10.16 -3.20 -0.89
C LEU A 85 -9.54 -3.90 -2.10
N ALA A 86 -8.22 -3.79 -2.24
CA ALA A 86 -7.43 -4.61 -3.13
C ALA A 86 -6.27 -5.24 -2.36
N VAL A 87 -5.91 -6.46 -2.73
CA VAL A 87 -4.81 -7.19 -2.07
C VAL A 87 -3.81 -7.62 -3.13
N VAL A 88 -2.56 -7.24 -2.92
CA VAL A 88 -1.42 -7.60 -3.75
C VAL A 88 -0.46 -8.39 -2.88
N SER A 89 -0.12 -9.60 -3.29
CA SER A 89 0.92 -10.38 -2.64
C SER A 89 2.23 -10.27 -3.43
N PHE A 90 3.37 -10.30 -2.74
CA PHE A 90 4.66 -10.17 -3.40
C PHE A 90 5.77 -11.06 -2.82
N GLY A 91 6.70 -11.42 -3.69
CA GLY A 91 7.98 -12.08 -3.41
C GLY A 91 8.93 -11.76 -4.56
N ARG A 92 9.38 -12.78 -5.31
CA ARG A 92 10.13 -12.56 -6.58
C ARG A 92 9.27 -11.90 -7.65
N GLU A 93 7.99 -12.26 -7.66
CA GLU A 93 6.96 -11.73 -8.54
C GLU A 93 5.79 -11.21 -7.69
N THR A 94 4.94 -10.40 -8.32
CA THR A 94 3.78 -9.75 -7.67
C THR A 94 2.51 -10.36 -8.24
N SER A 95 1.61 -10.83 -7.38
CA SER A 95 0.30 -11.35 -7.77
C SER A 95 -0.81 -10.49 -7.18
N ILE A 96 -1.87 -10.27 -7.95
CA ILE A 96 -3.08 -9.62 -7.44
C ILE A 96 -3.97 -10.75 -6.90
N GLU A 97 -4.26 -10.69 -5.61
CA GLU A 97 -5.05 -11.72 -4.91
C GLU A 97 -6.51 -11.28 -4.78
N LEU A 98 -6.74 -9.96 -4.63
CA LEU A 98 -8.06 -9.37 -4.59
C LEU A 98 -8.08 -8.10 -5.45
N ALA A 99 -8.98 -8.05 -6.43
CA ALA A 99 -9.20 -6.85 -7.25
C ALA A 99 -10.06 -5.82 -6.51
N PRO A 100 -9.92 -4.51 -6.82
CA PRO A 100 -10.73 -3.47 -6.19
C PRO A 100 -12.24 -3.71 -6.41
N GLY A 101 -12.98 -3.96 -5.33
CA GLY A 101 -14.44 -4.18 -5.36
C GLY A 101 -14.88 -5.65 -5.41
N ALA A 102 -13.97 -6.60 -5.21
CA ALA A 102 -14.33 -7.99 -4.94
C ALA A 102 -14.73 -8.18 -3.46
N ASP A 103 -15.70 -9.07 -3.21
CA ASP A 103 -16.36 -9.23 -1.91
C ASP A 103 -15.47 -9.82 -0.81
N ARG A 104 -14.60 -10.79 -1.13
CA ARG A 104 -13.78 -11.42 -0.08
C ARG A 104 -12.55 -12.13 -0.61
N LEU A 105 -11.48 -12.06 0.17
CA LEU A 105 -10.31 -12.93 0.02
C LEU A 105 -10.40 -14.08 1.04
N ASP A 106 -10.67 -15.29 0.56
CA ASP A 106 -10.69 -16.48 1.41
C ASP A 106 -9.33 -17.15 1.52
N GLU A 107 -8.53 -17.12 0.45
CA GLU A 107 -7.20 -17.70 0.40
C GLU A 107 -6.30 -16.99 -0.62
N PHE A 108 -4.99 -16.95 -0.34
CA PHE A 108 -3.97 -16.55 -1.30
C PHE A 108 -3.79 -17.64 -2.38
N THR A 109 -4.18 -17.32 -3.61
CA THR A 109 -4.13 -18.24 -4.76
C THR A 109 -2.85 -18.06 -5.58
N GLY A 110 -2.19 -16.89 -5.49
CA GLY A 110 -0.97 -16.60 -6.22
C GLY A 110 0.18 -17.57 -5.85
N LYS A 111 0.81 -18.18 -6.85
CA LYS A 111 2.11 -18.85 -6.65
C LYS A 111 3.20 -17.79 -6.65
N ILE A 112 3.81 -17.56 -5.50
CA ILE A 112 4.89 -16.60 -5.32
C ILE A 112 6.12 -17.34 -4.83
N ASP A 113 7.23 -17.12 -5.53
CA ASP A 113 8.55 -17.56 -5.09
C ASP A 113 9.06 -16.60 -4.01
N GLY A 114 9.27 -17.13 -2.80
CA GLY A 114 9.66 -16.37 -1.62
C GLY A 114 11.16 -16.08 -1.51
N GLN A 115 12.00 -16.54 -2.45
CA GLN A 115 13.46 -16.33 -2.38
C GLN A 115 13.89 -14.87 -2.57
N HIS A 116 13.00 -14.02 -3.07
CA HIS A 116 13.26 -12.59 -3.27
C HIS A 116 12.07 -11.79 -2.74
N SER A 117 12.31 -10.53 -2.42
CA SER A 117 11.31 -9.56 -1.97
C SER A 117 11.39 -8.30 -2.83
N ARG A 118 10.65 -8.24 -3.94
CA ARG A 118 10.68 -7.10 -4.88
C ARG A 118 9.63 -6.04 -4.53
N LEU A 119 9.79 -5.40 -3.38
CA LEU A 119 8.86 -4.41 -2.85
C LEU A 119 8.55 -3.27 -3.84
N ALA A 120 9.55 -2.74 -4.55
CA ALA A 120 9.34 -1.65 -5.52
C ALA A 120 8.37 -2.05 -6.66
N HIS A 121 8.41 -3.30 -7.11
CA HIS A 121 7.46 -3.80 -8.11
C HIS A 121 6.05 -3.95 -7.53
N ALA A 122 5.95 -4.42 -6.28
CA ALA A 122 4.67 -4.57 -5.58
C ALA A 122 3.99 -3.22 -5.37
N LEU A 123 4.73 -2.21 -4.90
CA LEU A 123 4.22 -0.84 -4.75
C LEU A 123 3.80 -0.24 -6.09
N GLY A 124 4.56 -0.48 -7.16
CA GLY A 124 4.20 -0.02 -8.50
C GLY A 124 2.88 -0.63 -9.00
N ARG A 125 2.66 -1.93 -8.76
CA ARG A 125 1.39 -2.61 -9.06
C ARG A 125 0.25 -2.10 -8.19
N ALA A 126 0.50 -1.89 -6.90
CA ALA A 126 -0.48 -1.36 -5.97
C ALA A 126 -0.96 0.04 -6.38
N LEU A 127 -0.03 0.93 -6.77
CA LEU A 127 -0.37 2.26 -7.28
C LEU A 127 -1.21 2.20 -8.56
N ALA A 128 -0.97 1.23 -9.44
CA ALA A 128 -1.75 1.07 -10.67
C ALA A 128 -3.20 0.60 -10.41
N LEU A 129 -3.50 0.05 -9.22
CA LEU A 129 -4.86 -0.33 -8.83
C LEU A 129 -5.68 0.84 -8.27
N ILE A 130 -5.04 1.96 -7.93
CA ILE A 130 -5.70 3.15 -7.42
C ILE A 130 -6.08 4.05 -8.61
N PRO A 131 -7.37 4.33 -8.85
CA PRO A 131 -7.79 5.20 -9.93
C PRO A 131 -7.24 6.62 -9.78
N PRO A 132 -6.78 7.27 -10.88
CA PRO A 132 -6.28 8.64 -10.81
C PRO A 132 -7.38 9.60 -10.32
N GLY A 133 -7.04 10.47 -9.37
CA GLY A 133 -7.96 11.47 -8.82
C GLY A 133 -8.89 10.98 -7.71
N LYS A 134 -8.83 9.69 -7.31
CA LYS A 134 -9.48 9.18 -6.10
C LYS A 134 -8.47 9.13 -4.94
N GLY A 135 -8.97 9.34 -3.71
CA GLY A 135 -8.19 9.11 -2.50
C GLY A 135 -7.80 7.63 -2.39
N GLY A 136 -6.53 7.36 -2.10
CA GLY A 136 -6.01 6.01 -1.95
C GLY A 136 -5.01 5.90 -0.81
N ARG A 137 -4.95 4.72 -0.21
CA ARG A 137 -3.96 4.37 0.81
C ARG A 137 -3.37 3.00 0.50
N ILE A 138 -2.08 2.84 0.78
CA ILE A 138 -1.38 1.57 0.62
C ILE A 138 -0.92 1.12 2.00
N LEU A 139 -1.24 -0.11 2.39
CA LEU A 139 -0.74 -0.72 3.63
C LEU A 139 0.23 -1.83 3.29
N VAL A 140 1.48 -1.71 3.71
CA VAL A 140 2.52 -2.72 3.49
C VAL A 140 2.65 -3.61 4.72
N LEU A 141 2.49 -4.93 4.54
CA LEU A 141 2.69 -5.94 5.56
C LEU A 141 3.98 -6.71 5.26
N SER A 142 5.09 -6.32 5.90
CA SER A 142 6.43 -6.88 5.60
C SER A 142 7.34 -6.84 6.84
N ASP A 143 8.43 -7.61 6.80
CA ASP A 143 9.50 -7.63 7.80
C ASP A 143 10.57 -6.53 7.57
N GLY A 144 10.35 -5.67 6.56
CA GLY A 144 11.21 -4.54 6.24
C GLY A 144 12.39 -4.86 5.32
N HIS A 145 12.54 -6.10 4.86
CA HIS A 145 13.61 -6.46 3.92
C HIS A 145 13.11 -6.39 2.47
N TRP A 146 13.91 -5.79 1.60
CA TRP A 146 13.65 -5.75 0.17
C TRP A 146 14.92 -6.11 -0.62
N THR A 147 14.70 -6.56 -1.85
CA THR A 147 15.74 -6.94 -2.80
C THR A 147 15.52 -6.22 -4.12
N GLY A 148 16.61 -5.85 -4.79
CA GLY A 148 16.57 -5.19 -6.09
C GLY A 148 16.43 -3.67 -5.98
N ARG A 149 15.43 -3.11 -6.66
CA ARG A 149 15.30 -1.67 -6.88
C ARG A 149 14.80 -0.96 -5.61
N ASP A 150 15.25 0.29 -5.40
CA ASP A 150 14.89 1.09 -4.24
C ASP A 150 13.38 1.46 -4.24
N PRO A 151 12.61 1.04 -3.21
CA PRO A 151 11.19 1.39 -3.06
C PRO A 151 10.94 2.89 -2.83
N ALA A 152 11.94 3.66 -2.38
CA ALA A 152 11.78 5.09 -2.11
C ALA A 152 11.34 5.88 -3.35
N THR A 153 11.82 5.48 -4.53
CA THR A 153 11.43 6.09 -5.81
C THR A 153 9.93 5.96 -6.11
N VAL A 154 9.35 4.81 -5.75
CA VAL A 154 7.93 4.53 -5.93
C VAL A 154 7.10 5.20 -4.84
N ALA A 155 7.62 5.24 -3.61
CA ALA A 155 6.99 5.96 -2.51
C ALA A 155 6.90 7.48 -2.78
N ALA A 156 7.94 8.08 -3.33
CA ALA A 156 7.92 9.49 -3.74
C ALA A 156 6.85 9.76 -4.80
N ARG A 157 6.68 8.84 -5.76
CA ARG A 157 5.60 8.93 -6.77
C ARG A 157 4.22 8.82 -6.12
N ALA A 158 4.03 7.93 -5.16
CA ALA A 158 2.79 7.80 -4.41
C ALA A 158 2.45 9.10 -3.65
N ALA A 159 3.43 9.68 -2.97
CA ALA A 159 3.29 10.93 -2.25
C ALA A 159 2.91 12.10 -3.18
N GLY A 160 3.51 12.17 -4.38
CA GLY A 160 3.15 13.15 -5.40
C GLY A 160 1.70 13.01 -5.90
N GLY A 161 1.11 11.80 -5.80
CA GLY A 161 -0.30 11.54 -6.09
C GLY A 161 -1.24 11.72 -4.89
N GLY A 162 -0.75 12.12 -3.72
CA GLY A 162 -1.53 12.23 -2.49
C GLY A 162 -1.92 10.87 -1.88
N ILE A 163 -1.20 9.80 -2.22
CA ILE A 163 -1.45 8.44 -1.73
C ILE A 163 -0.52 8.19 -0.54
N ALA A 164 -1.10 7.96 0.64
CA ALA A 164 -0.35 7.61 1.83
C ALA A 164 0.09 6.14 1.79
N ILE A 165 1.32 5.85 2.23
CA ILE A 165 1.85 4.50 2.39
C ILE A 165 2.09 4.28 3.88
N ASP A 166 1.28 3.40 4.48
CA ASP A 166 1.44 2.92 5.84
C ASP A 166 2.14 1.56 5.82
N HIS A 167 2.82 1.20 6.91
CA HIS A 167 3.46 -0.11 7.03
C HIS A 167 3.18 -0.73 8.39
N ARG A 168 3.01 -2.06 8.40
CA ARG A 168 2.93 -2.87 9.61
C ARG A 168 4.11 -3.83 9.63
N TRP A 169 4.92 -3.68 10.66
CA TRP A 169 6.08 -4.53 10.89
C TRP A 169 5.63 -5.93 11.32
N MET A 170 5.96 -6.93 10.51
CA MET A 170 5.70 -8.35 10.80
C MET A 170 7.03 -9.08 10.99
N SER A 171 7.56 -9.03 12.21
CA SER A 171 8.77 -9.81 12.53
C SER A 171 8.38 -11.18 13.07
N ARG A 172 9.14 -12.20 12.66
CA ARG A 172 9.27 -13.40 13.47
C ARG A 172 9.73 -12.99 14.86
N THR A 173 9.19 -13.63 15.90
CA THR A 173 9.83 -13.62 17.21
C THR A 173 11.17 -14.33 17.04
N ARG A 174 12.20 -13.56 16.69
CA ARG A 174 13.57 -14.04 16.43
C ARG A 174 14.27 -14.51 17.72
N SER A 175 13.50 -14.66 18.81
CA SER A 175 13.99 -14.98 20.15
C SER A 175 14.63 -16.37 20.23
N GLU A 176 14.44 -17.23 19.23
CA GLU A 176 14.89 -18.63 19.26
C GLU A 176 15.79 -19.01 18.06
N ASP A 177 16.00 -18.11 17.10
CA ASP A 177 16.75 -18.44 15.89
C ASP A 177 18.26 -18.41 16.16
N LEU A 178 18.86 -19.61 16.17
CA LEU A 178 20.30 -19.82 16.26
C LEU A 178 20.93 -19.71 14.88
N ALA A 179 21.96 -18.87 14.72
CA ALA A 179 22.67 -18.74 13.45
C ALA A 179 24.14 -19.18 13.57
N ILE A 180 24.60 -20.06 12.67
CA ILE A 180 26.02 -20.36 12.50
C ILE A 180 26.62 -19.23 11.66
N SER A 181 27.47 -18.42 12.27
CA SER A 181 28.06 -17.22 11.66
C SER A 181 29.26 -17.58 10.78
N SER A 182 30.10 -18.51 11.21
CA SER A 182 31.17 -19.07 10.39
C SER A 182 31.66 -20.40 10.93
N LEU A 183 32.22 -21.22 10.04
CA LEU A 183 32.86 -22.49 10.37
C LEU A 183 34.23 -22.50 9.68
N GLN A 184 35.31 -22.48 10.46
CA GLN A 184 36.67 -22.66 10.01
C GLN A 184 37.10 -24.10 10.24
N ALA A 185 37.45 -24.78 9.15
CA ALA A 185 38.09 -26.09 9.16
C ALA A 185 39.27 -26.08 8.18
N PRO A 186 40.35 -26.82 8.43
CA PRO A 186 41.43 -26.98 7.46
C PRO A 186 40.91 -27.62 6.17
N GLY A 187 41.24 -27.05 5.01
CA GLY A 187 40.77 -27.53 3.72
C GLY A 187 41.29 -28.91 3.32
N ALA A 188 42.40 -29.37 3.91
CA ALA A 188 42.93 -30.71 3.74
C ALA A 188 43.73 -31.13 4.98
N VAL A 189 43.65 -32.41 5.34
CA VAL A 189 44.42 -33.03 6.43
C VAL A 189 44.91 -34.41 6.00
N LEU A 190 46.09 -34.79 6.49
CA LEU A 190 46.66 -36.11 6.21
C LEU A 190 45.93 -37.20 7.03
N PRO A 191 45.89 -38.45 6.54
CA PRO A 191 45.34 -39.57 7.31
C PRO A 191 46.03 -39.71 8.66
N GLY A 192 45.25 -39.71 9.75
CA GLY A 192 45.76 -39.81 11.12
C GLY A 192 46.15 -38.47 11.78
N GLN A 193 46.05 -37.35 11.06
CA GLN A 193 46.34 -36.03 11.60
C GLN A 193 45.15 -35.48 12.40
N ALA A 194 45.38 -35.07 13.64
CA ALA A 194 44.38 -34.35 14.43
C ALA A 194 44.20 -32.93 13.88
N PHE A 195 42.95 -32.46 13.81
CA PHE A 195 42.62 -31.11 13.41
C PHE A 195 41.51 -30.53 14.25
N MET A 196 41.42 -29.20 14.24
CA MET A 196 40.45 -28.44 14.98
C MET A 196 39.49 -27.75 14.01
N ILE A 197 38.20 -27.82 14.34
CA ILE A 197 37.15 -27.06 13.67
C ILE A 197 36.70 -25.99 14.65
N SER A 198 36.73 -24.74 14.23
CA SER A 198 36.23 -23.59 14.99
C SER A 198 34.93 -23.09 14.35
N GLY A 199 33.86 -23.03 15.14
CA GLY A 199 32.58 -22.50 14.70
C GLY A 199 32.17 -21.31 15.56
N TRP A 200 31.69 -20.23 14.93
CA TRP A 200 31.08 -19.10 15.61
C TRP A 200 29.57 -19.23 15.51
N VAL A 201 28.90 -19.30 16.65
CA VAL A 201 27.45 -19.38 16.75
C VAL A 201 26.94 -18.08 17.36
N ASN A 202 25.96 -17.46 16.71
CA ASN A 202 25.28 -16.28 17.22
C ASN A 202 23.90 -16.70 17.74
N SER A 203 23.66 -16.42 19.03
CA SER A 203 22.39 -16.67 19.69
C SER A 203 21.88 -15.37 20.33
N PRO A 204 20.65 -14.93 20.02
CA PRO A 204 20.09 -13.72 20.61
C PRO A 204 19.75 -13.86 22.11
N ARG A 205 19.73 -15.08 22.66
CA ARG A 205 19.56 -15.39 24.09
C ARG A 205 20.45 -16.54 24.55
N ALA A 206 20.73 -16.61 25.86
CA ALA A 206 21.38 -17.77 26.45
C ALA A 206 20.42 -18.98 26.39
N GLN A 207 20.81 -20.03 25.67
CA GLN A 207 20.05 -21.27 25.52
C GLN A 207 20.99 -22.46 25.40
N GLU A 208 20.58 -23.62 25.89
CA GLU A 208 21.30 -24.88 25.65
C GLU A 208 20.99 -25.39 24.24
N ILE A 209 22.03 -25.77 23.50
CA ILE A 209 21.92 -26.18 22.10
C ILE A 209 22.57 -27.55 21.97
N ALA A 210 21.83 -28.52 21.43
CA ALA A 210 22.41 -29.77 20.98
C ALA A 210 23.04 -29.57 19.60
N TYR A 211 24.31 -29.95 19.43
CA TYR A 211 24.98 -29.93 18.14
C TYR A 211 25.35 -31.35 17.70
N GLU A 212 25.16 -31.64 16.42
CA GLU A 212 25.58 -32.89 15.78
C GLU A 212 26.53 -32.55 14.63
N LEU A 213 27.77 -33.05 14.69
CA LEU A 213 28.73 -32.90 13.60
C LEU A 213 28.72 -34.19 12.76
N ARG A 214 28.28 -34.09 11.51
CA ARG A 214 28.27 -35.21 10.56
C ARG A 214 29.48 -35.14 9.63
N ARG A 215 30.04 -36.31 9.33
CA ARG A 215 31.19 -36.52 8.44
C ARG A 215 30.77 -36.57 6.98
#